data_AF-A0A6A6ZH03-F1
#
_entry.id   AF-A0A6A6ZH03-F1
#
_cell.length_a   1.000
_cell.length_b   1.000
_cell.length_c   1.000
_cell.angle_alpha   90.00
_cell.angle_beta   90.00
_cell.angle_gamma   90.00
#
_symmetry.space_group_name_H-M   'P 1'
#
loop_
_entity.id
_entity.type
_entity.pdbx_description
1 polymer ?
#
loop_
_entity_poly.entity_id
_entity_poly.type
_entity_poly.pdbx_seq_one_letter_code
_entity_poly.pdbx_strand_id
1 'polypeptide(L)'
;MNAMPSRLRGGAPPPLPPRKPSHLQHMVHGSRQAKYNCSCGDNTKANICSCSTCHTILRNDDSPCSYFGRCVEPLAWNIENEPITNQAQSPLFTTLPRELRDLVFEYALTDCKADSFEDILRRNASRIRIKPNESSPKHDIAINLLRTCRAVYFEAWTLPLSLNPYIVYDLHAPARSGVKLHEFLPWQLALIQSLDITLQQVALEGNTLHNYFHKSPLWQPDERHQGVYIAPRRYKTAHRGPRALTEYPASFNFALLPAHETQQQRHFLSHILGTQQRHPESLPPPWSSAMRVTTAKPLTHLTLRLQHSDWWTWSDHPESTIETQHLGLDPAVGDGSAEEMKRPTATRMRALAERRRAGYHPEVPDHQGWISTIGMLPDLKRLDLVLETFKAKEKQLDAVTEAAKLWRFPITGTQWELVWDGEMGMSGWSFGKDEWQGTGHWRGNPGWHGKAKEFSVRKFGFVRRRAM
;
A
#
# COMPACT_ATOMS: atom_id res chain seq x y z
N MET A 1 9.69 29.81 -30.68
CA MET A 1 10.40 29.14 -29.56
C MET A 1 9.61 29.43 -28.30
N ASN A 2 8.81 28.47 -27.82
CA ASN A 2 7.95 28.70 -26.66
C ASN A 2 8.65 28.18 -25.40
N ALA A 3 8.73 29.03 -24.37
CA ALA A 3 9.40 28.69 -23.12
C ALA A 3 8.63 27.58 -22.37
N MET A 4 9.37 26.54 -21.96
CA MET A 4 8.88 25.54 -21.01
C MET A 4 8.59 26.20 -19.65
N PRO A 5 7.45 25.92 -18.99
CA PRO A 5 7.22 26.37 -17.62
C PRO A 5 8.27 25.75 -16.69
N SER A 6 8.99 26.58 -15.95
CA SER A 6 9.91 26.12 -14.91
C SER A 6 9.13 25.38 -13.82
N ARG A 7 9.51 24.12 -13.54
CA ARG A 7 8.98 23.40 -12.38
C ARG A 7 9.34 24.20 -11.12
N LEU A 8 8.33 24.67 -10.40
CA LEU A 8 8.52 25.28 -9.08
C LEU A 8 9.25 24.27 -8.18
N ARG A 9 10.44 24.65 -7.70
CA ARG A 9 11.20 23.84 -6.74
C ARG A 9 10.36 23.71 -5.47
N GLY A 10 10.18 22.48 -5.00
CA GLY A 10 9.54 22.21 -3.71
C GLY A 10 10.41 22.73 -2.57
N GLY A 11 10.22 24.01 -2.21
CA GLY A 11 10.62 24.49 -0.89
C GLY A 11 9.90 23.67 0.17
N ALA A 12 10.57 23.39 1.29
CA ALA A 12 9.89 22.76 2.42
C ALA A 12 8.70 23.65 2.84
N PRO A 13 7.51 23.07 3.13
CA PRO A 13 6.40 23.86 3.64
C PRO A 13 6.86 24.58 4.93
N PRO A 14 6.39 25.82 5.17
CA PRO A 14 6.83 26.59 6.32
C PRO A 14 6.59 25.78 7.60
N PRO A 15 7.54 25.81 8.56
CA PRO A 15 7.38 25.06 9.80
C PRO A 15 6.10 25.51 10.50
N LEU A 16 5.34 24.54 11.02
CA LEU A 16 4.25 24.84 11.93
C LEU A 16 4.79 25.71 13.08
N PRO A 17 4.00 26.67 13.61
CA PRO A 17 4.46 27.50 14.72
C PRO A 17 4.97 26.59 15.84
N PRO A 18 6.17 26.86 16.39
CA PRO A 18 6.73 26.02 17.43
C PRO A 18 5.74 25.94 18.59
N ARG A 19 5.58 24.74 19.18
CA ARG A 19 4.71 24.56 20.35
C ARG A 19 5.09 25.64 21.36
N LYS A 20 4.12 26.49 21.75
CA LYS A 20 4.35 27.49 22.80
C LYS A 20 4.96 26.75 23.99
N PRO A 21 6.16 27.13 24.49
CA PRO A 21 6.66 26.56 25.72
C PRO A 21 5.62 26.88 26.80
N SER A 22 5.16 25.87 27.53
CA SER A 22 4.40 26.12 28.75
C SER A 22 5.27 26.94 29.69
N HIS A 23 4.67 27.83 30.48
CA HIS A 23 5.35 28.88 31.26
C HIS A 23 6.15 28.36 32.49
N LEU A 24 6.70 27.15 32.41
CA LEU A 24 7.55 26.51 33.41
C LEU A 24 9.02 26.52 32.95
N GLN A 25 9.63 27.70 32.95
CA GLN A 25 11.08 27.85 32.81
C GLN A 25 11.80 27.37 34.09
N HIS A 26 13.06 26.98 33.93
CA HIS A 26 14.01 26.56 34.97
C HIS A 26 13.72 25.22 35.70
N MET A 27 14.09 24.10 35.07
CA MET A 27 14.87 23.04 35.73
C MET A 27 15.73 22.28 34.70
N VAL A 28 16.85 21.72 35.18
CA VAL A 28 18.01 21.27 34.40
C VAL A 28 17.75 20.07 33.47
N HIS A 29 18.57 19.96 32.42
CA HIS A 29 18.63 18.88 31.41
C HIS A 29 18.34 17.46 31.90
N GLY A 30 17.66 16.66 31.05
CA GLY A 30 17.82 15.20 31.07
C GLY A 30 16.62 14.36 30.61
N SER A 31 15.39 14.69 31.02
CA SER A 31 14.36 13.63 31.14
C SER A 31 12.89 13.98 30.79
N ARG A 32 12.58 15.18 30.27
CA ARG A 32 11.16 15.63 30.14
C ARG A 32 10.55 15.74 28.74
N GLN A 33 11.32 15.81 27.65
CA GLN A 33 10.74 15.89 26.29
C GLN A 33 9.92 14.64 25.89
N ALA A 34 10.14 13.48 26.53
CA ALA A 34 9.39 12.25 26.27
C ALA A 34 8.02 12.17 26.99
N LYS A 35 7.72 13.03 27.99
CA LYS A 35 6.49 12.92 28.80
C LYS A 35 5.18 13.17 28.04
N TYR A 36 5.24 13.74 26.84
CA TYR A 36 4.07 13.98 25.99
C TYR A 36 3.77 12.81 25.01
N ASN A 37 4.64 11.80 24.94
CA ASN A 37 4.58 10.72 23.93
C ASN A 37 4.56 9.28 24.52
N CYS A 38 4.45 9.12 25.85
CA CYS A 38 4.42 7.82 26.51
C CYS A 38 3.37 7.80 27.64
N SER A 39 2.48 6.79 27.65
CA SER A 39 1.51 6.59 28.74
C SER A 39 1.08 5.11 28.92
N CYS A 40 0.40 4.86 30.03
CA CYS A 40 0.22 3.59 30.75
C CYS A 40 -0.75 2.55 30.13
N GLY A 41 -0.45 1.26 30.38
CA GLY A 41 -1.35 0.11 30.15
C GLY A 41 -0.76 -1.02 29.29
N ASP A 42 -1.22 -2.25 29.53
CA ASP A 42 -0.61 -3.49 28.98
C ASP A 42 -1.17 -3.94 27.61
N ASN A 43 -2.01 -3.14 26.95
CA ASN A 43 -2.61 -3.51 25.66
C ASN A 43 -1.71 -3.11 24.48
N THR A 44 -1.33 -4.08 23.66
CA THR A 44 -0.30 -3.95 22.61
C THR A 44 -0.78 -3.34 21.28
N LYS A 45 -2.05 -2.94 21.15
CA LYS A 45 -2.66 -2.52 19.87
C LYS A 45 -2.49 -1.02 19.59
N ALA A 46 -1.76 -0.69 18.51
CA ALA A 46 -1.30 0.66 18.19
C ALA A 46 -2.33 1.61 17.53
N ASN A 47 -3.59 1.21 17.34
CA ASN A 47 -4.61 2.02 16.66
C ASN A 47 -5.83 2.39 17.52
N ILE A 48 -5.78 2.15 18.83
CA ILE A 48 -6.82 2.52 19.80
C ILE A 48 -6.24 3.64 20.67
N CYS A 49 -7.07 4.58 21.13
CA CYS A 49 -6.86 5.24 22.43
C CYS A 49 -8.15 4.95 23.22
N SER A 50 -8.05 4.60 24.48
CA SER A 50 -9.20 4.37 25.34
C SER A 50 -9.22 5.43 26.42
N CYS A 51 -9.34 6.68 25.96
CA CYS A 51 -9.16 7.88 26.78
C CYS A 51 -10.49 8.37 27.39
N SER A 52 -11.53 7.54 27.37
CA SER A 52 -12.69 7.68 28.27
C SER A 52 -12.26 7.62 29.74
N THR A 53 -11.31 6.75 30.07
CA THR A 53 -10.68 6.68 31.40
C THR A 53 -9.79 7.89 31.69
N CYS A 54 -9.25 8.53 30.66
CA CYS A 54 -8.42 9.73 30.82
C CYS A 54 -9.26 10.99 31.02
N HIS A 55 -10.45 11.11 30.40
CA HIS A 55 -11.35 12.26 30.59
C HIS A 55 -11.80 12.46 32.05
N THR A 56 -11.86 11.40 32.87
CA THR A 56 -12.18 11.51 34.30
C THR A 56 -11.02 11.94 35.19
N ILE A 57 -9.76 11.69 34.76
CA ILE A 57 -8.55 11.95 35.57
C ILE A 57 -7.84 13.24 35.12
N LEU A 58 -7.90 13.58 33.83
CA LEU A 58 -7.15 14.68 33.21
C LEU A 58 -7.97 15.98 33.13
N ARG A 59 -8.54 16.42 34.26
CA ARG A 59 -9.31 17.69 34.35
C ARG A 59 -8.45 18.97 34.33
N ASN A 60 -7.13 18.86 34.18
CA ASN A 60 -6.24 20.01 33.97
C ASN A 60 -5.94 20.15 32.47
N ASP A 61 -6.12 21.34 31.91
CA ASP A 61 -6.00 21.62 30.46
C ASP A 61 -4.60 21.32 29.88
N ASP A 62 -3.56 21.29 30.70
CA ASP A 62 -2.17 20.96 30.32
C ASP A 62 -1.87 19.45 30.18
N SER A 63 -2.89 18.59 30.32
CA SER A 63 -2.70 17.13 30.34
C SER A 63 -2.43 16.53 28.95
N PRO A 64 -1.30 15.82 28.71
CA PRO A 64 -1.03 15.18 27.43
C PRO A 64 -2.09 14.12 27.08
N CYS A 65 -2.59 14.17 25.84
CA CYS A 65 -3.51 13.18 25.30
C CYS A 65 -2.85 11.79 25.24
N SER A 66 -3.41 10.83 25.98
CA SER A 66 -2.81 9.51 26.21
C SER A 66 -2.81 8.62 24.95
N TYR A 67 -1.62 8.16 24.53
CA TYR A 67 -1.49 7.09 23.54
C TYR A 67 -0.44 6.05 23.97
N PHE A 68 -0.74 4.79 23.71
CA PHE A 68 -0.12 3.59 24.29
C PHE A 68 1.40 3.47 24.06
N GLY A 69 2.21 3.91 25.03
CA GLY A 69 3.66 3.60 25.15
C GLY A 69 4.57 3.88 23.94
N ARG A 70 4.07 4.49 22.86
CA ARG A 70 4.77 4.66 21.57
C ARG A 70 4.59 6.09 21.07
N CYS A 71 5.66 6.68 20.54
CA CYS A 71 5.57 7.95 19.83
C CYS A 71 4.63 7.80 18.63
N VAL A 72 3.46 8.44 18.69
CA VAL A 72 2.48 8.48 17.58
C VAL A 72 2.90 9.37 16.43
N GLU A 73 3.86 10.27 16.68
CA GLU A 73 4.53 11.09 15.68
C GLU A 73 5.90 10.47 15.34
N PRO A 74 6.39 10.57 14.09
CA PRO A 74 7.76 10.21 13.75
C PRO A 74 8.72 11.14 14.51
N LEU A 75 9.89 10.60 14.89
CA LEU A 75 10.92 11.37 15.61
C LEU A 75 11.27 12.69 14.90
N ALA A 76 11.21 12.72 13.56
CA ALA A 76 11.54 13.88 12.74
C ALA A 76 10.78 15.14 13.18
N TRP A 77 9.48 15.02 13.50
CA TRP A 77 8.66 16.17 13.89
C TRP A 77 8.97 16.67 15.31
N ASN A 78 9.61 15.84 16.15
CA ASN A 78 10.00 16.23 17.51
C ASN A 78 11.34 16.97 17.54
N ILE A 79 12.24 16.66 16.59
CA ILE A 79 13.60 17.23 16.52
C ILE A 79 13.76 18.29 15.41
N GLU A 80 12.69 18.69 14.71
CA GLU A 80 12.73 19.61 13.56
C GLU A 80 13.21 21.03 13.86
N ASN A 81 13.13 21.47 15.12
CA ASN A 81 13.63 22.77 15.57
C ASN A 81 15.03 22.67 16.21
N GLU A 82 15.61 21.47 16.31
CA GLU A 82 16.95 21.30 16.86
C GLU A 82 18.01 21.45 15.74
N PRO A 83 19.17 22.08 16.03
CA PRO A 83 20.20 22.26 15.04
C PRO A 83 20.71 20.90 14.50
N ILE A 84 20.99 20.89 13.19
CA ILE A 84 21.70 19.80 12.53
C ILE A 84 23.19 20.05 12.73
N THR A 85 23.90 19.11 13.34
CA THR A 85 25.37 19.17 13.49
C THR A 85 26.02 19.33 12.11
N ASN A 86 26.93 20.30 11.97
CA ASN A 86 27.60 20.59 10.70
C ASN A 86 28.20 19.32 10.07
N GLN A 87 27.82 19.03 8.82
CA GLN A 87 28.26 17.86 8.07
C GLN A 87 29.45 18.15 7.14
N ALA A 88 30.20 19.24 7.35
CA ALA A 88 31.34 19.64 6.51
C ALA A 88 32.49 18.61 6.40
N GLN A 89 32.53 17.59 7.26
CA GLN A 89 33.48 16.47 7.19
C GLN A 89 32.93 15.24 6.47
N SER A 90 31.66 15.25 6.03
CA SER A 90 31.00 14.13 5.38
C SER A 90 30.94 14.34 3.86
N PRO A 91 31.65 13.53 3.04
CA PRO A 91 31.60 13.63 1.58
C PRO A 91 30.17 13.50 1.01
N LEU A 92 29.30 12.77 1.72
CA LEU A 92 27.87 12.68 1.38
C LEU A 92 27.21 14.06 1.29
N PHE A 93 27.57 14.99 2.19
CA PHE A 93 26.97 16.33 2.25
C PHE A 93 27.82 17.44 1.64
N THR A 94 29.14 17.26 1.51
CA THR A 94 30.04 18.26 0.90
C THR A 94 30.37 18.01 -0.57
N THR A 95 30.37 16.76 -1.02
CA THR A 95 30.72 16.39 -2.40
C THR A 95 29.48 16.10 -3.23
N LEU A 96 28.49 15.38 -2.68
CA LEU A 96 27.28 15.04 -3.43
C LEU A 96 26.20 16.14 -3.31
N PRO A 97 25.69 16.68 -4.42
CA PRO A 97 24.50 17.52 -4.41
C PRO A 97 23.29 16.70 -3.96
N ARG A 98 22.21 17.40 -3.56
CA ARG A 98 21.03 16.75 -2.96
C ARG A 98 20.42 15.71 -3.89
N GLU A 99 20.37 15.98 -5.18
CA GLU A 99 19.80 15.11 -6.19
C GLU A 99 20.51 13.74 -6.24
N LEU A 100 21.83 13.70 -6.04
CA LEU A 100 22.58 12.44 -5.93
C LEU A 100 22.41 11.77 -4.56
N ARG A 101 22.23 12.54 -3.48
CA ARG A 101 21.88 11.97 -2.16
C ARG A 101 20.51 11.31 -2.19
N ASP A 102 19.52 11.96 -2.79
CA ASP A 102 18.16 11.45 -2.93
C ASP A 102 18.20 10.09 -3.68
N LEU A 103 18.96 9.96 -4.78
CA LEU A 103 19.20 8.67 -5.47
C LEU A 103 19.88 7.62 -4.59
N VAL A 104 20.89 8.00 -3.80
CA VAL A 104 21.57 7.09 -2.85
C VAL A 104 20.60 6.59 -1.78
N PHE A 105 19.74 7.47 -1.25
CA PHE A 105 18.74 7.10 -0.26
C PHE A 105 17.62 6.25 -0.86
N GLU A 106 17.18 6.54 -2.08
CA GLU A 106 16.19 5.74 -2.81
C GLU A 106 16.71 4.33 -3.08
N TYR A 107 17.95 4.19 -3.55
CA TYR A 107 18.59 2.89 -3.75
C TYR A 107 18.75 2.12 -2.42
N ALA A 108 19.28 2.77 -1.37
CA ALA A 108 19.56 2.11 -0.10
C ALA A 108 18.30 1.76 0.73
N LEU A 109 17.16 2.44 0.49
CA LEU A 109 15.92 2.26 1.26
C LEU A 109 14.79 1.60 0.46
N THR A 110 15.06 1.17 -0.77
CA THR A 110 14.22 0.25 -1.53
C THR A 110 14.56 -1.19 -1.17
N ASP A 111 13.56 -2.06 -1.07
CA ASP A 111 13.69 -3.50 -0.88
C ASP A 111 13.93 -4.19 -2.23
N CYS A 112 15.20 -4.42 -2.56
CA CYS A 112 15.59 -5.10 -3.79
C CYS A 112 15.31 -6.61 -3.71
N LYS A 113 15.07 -7.16 -2.51
CA LYS A 113 14.72 -8.57 -2.31
C LYS A 113 13.26 -8.91 -2.53
N ALA A 114 12.36 -7.95 -2.72
CA ALA A 114 10.92 -8.19 -2.83
C ALA A 114 10.51 -9.18 -3.96
N ASP A 115 11.34 -9.37 -4.99
CA ASP A 115 11.17 -10.35 -6.09
C ASP A 115 12.14 -11.56 -6.00
N SER A 116 12.81 -11.75 -4.87
CA SER A 116 13.74 -12.86 -4.63
C SER A 116 13.03 -14.21 -4.50
N PHE A 117 13.78 -15.30 -4.74
CA PHE A 117 13.30 -16.67 -4.56
C PHE A 117 12.76 -16.93 -3.14
N GLU A 118 13.42 -16.39 -2.11
CA GLU A 118 12.91 -16.50 -0.74
C GLU A 118 11.55 -15.81 -0.54
N ASP A 119 11.34 -14.62 -1.10
CA ASP A 119 10.06 -13.94 -0.98
C ASP A 119 8.97 -14.57 -1.85
N ILE A 120 9.32 -15.22 -2.95
CA ILE A 120 8.43 -16.10 -3.69
C ILE A 120 8.03 -17.31 -2.82
N LEU A 121 8.99 -17.96 -2.16
CA LEU A 121 8.73 -19.06 -1.23
C LEU A 121 7.88 -18.62 -0.03
N ARG A 122 8.13 -17.44 0.55
CA ARG A 122 7.35 -16.89 1.67
C ARG A 122 5.92 -16.54 1.26
N ARG A 123 5.71 -15.94 0.07
CA ARG A 123 4.36 -15.75 -0.49
C ARG A 123 3.62 -17.08 -0.66
N ASN A 124 4.34 -18.14 -1.01
CA ASN A 124 3.81 -19.50 -1.14
C ASN A 124 3.73 -20.30 0.18
N ALA A 125 4.36 -19.86 1.28
CA ALA A 125 4.61 -20.71 2.46
C ALA A 125 3.33 -21.20 3.16
N SER A 126 2.30 -20.36 3.22
CA SER A 126 0.98 -20.73 3.78
C SER A 126 0.25 -21.80 2.96
N ARG A 127 0.51 -21.84 1.65
CA ARG A 127 -0.13 -22.75 0.67
C ARG A 127 0.62 -24.08 0.56
N ILE A 128 1.96 -24.02 0.51
CA ILE A 128 2.83 -25.21 0.33
C ILE A 128 3.24 -25.82 1.68
N ARG A 129 2.87 -25.18 2.82
CA ARG A 129 3.21 -25.60 4.20
C ARG A 129 4.71 -25.73 4.49
N ILE A 130 5.54 -25.15 3.62
CA ILE A 130 6.98 -25.01 3.85
C ILE A 130 7.15 -24.00 4.99
N LYS A 131 7.91 -24.37 6.02
CA LYS A 131 8.47 -23.39 6.95
C LYS A 131 9.67 -22.73 6.25
N PRO A 132 9.59 -21.45 5.84
CA PRO A 132 10.76 -20.76 5.30
C PRO A 132 11.84 -20.73 6.39
N ASN A 133 13.11 -20.84 5.99
CA ASN A 133 14.22 -20.81 6.92
C ASN A 133 14.29 -19.42 7.59
N GLU A 134 14.17 -19.34 8.91
CA GLU A 134 14.02 -18.06 9.62
C GLU A 134 15.33 -17.24 9.69
N SER A 135 16.45 -17.82 9.25
CA SER A 135 17.80 -17.24 9.35
C SER A 135 18.10 -16.11 8.36
N SER A 136 17.36 -16.03 7.25
CA SER A 136 17.64 -15.04 6.20
C SER A 136 16.96 -13.68 6.50
N PRO A 137 17.67 -12.54 6.32
CA PRO A 137 17.07 -11.22 6.48
C PRO A 137 15.82 -11.06 5.62
N LYS A 138 14.73 -10.57 6.21
CA LYS A 138 13.44 -10.52 5.52
C LYS A 138 13.43 -9.55 4.33
N HIS A 139 14.16 -8.45 4.45
CA HIS A 139 14.29 -7.36 3.47
C HIS A 139 15.76 -6.90 3.47
N ASP A 140 16.23 -6.25 2.41
CA ASP A 140 17.57 -5.63 2.37
C ASP A 140 17.59 -4.10 2.57
N ILE A 141 16.43 -3.50 2.82
CA ILE A 141 16.25 -2.09 3.19
C ILE A 141 17.27 -1.68 4.27
N ALA A 142 18.18 -0.75 3.94
CA ALA A 142 19.27 -0.32 4.81
C ALA A 142 18.82 0.67 5.90
N ILE A 143 17.82 0.32 6.72
CA ILE A 143 17.24 1.19 7.76
C ILE A 143 18.26 1.73 8.78
N ASN A 144 19.42 1.10 8.91
CA ASN A 144 20.52 1.61 9.74
C ASN A 144 21.11 2.93 9.20
N LEU A 145 20.96 3.22 7.90
CA LEU A 145 21.32 4.51 7.30
C LEU A 145 20.57 5.67 7.97
N LEU A 146 19.28 5.48 8.27
CA LEU A 146 18.44 6.45 9.00
C LEU A 146 18.88 6.69 10.46
N ARG A 147 19.76 5.84 11.00
CA ARG A 147 20.30 5.94 12.37
C ARG A 147 21.69 6.57 12.42
N THR A 148 22.28 6.94 11.28
CA THR A 148 23.65 7.47 11.18
C THR A 148 23.77 8.89 11.72
N CYS A 149 23.01 9.85 11.17
CA CYS A 149 22.98 11.23 11.64
C CYS A 149 21.63 11.91 11.38
N ARG A 150 21.43 13.05 12.05
CA ARG A 150 20.21 13.85 11.95
C ARG A 150 19.93 14.36 10.53
N ALA A 151 20.96 14.70 9.76
CA ALA A 151 20.81 15.18 8.39
C ALA A 151 20.22 14.10 7.46
N VAL A 152 20.83 12.90 7.45
CA VAL A 152 20.31 11.73 6.71
C VAL A 152 18.89 11.39 7.15
N TYR A 153 18.63 11.38 8.45
CA TYR A 153 17.30 11.11 8.97
C TYR A 153 16.25 12.11 8.44
N PHE A 154 16.55 13.42 8.41
CA PHE A 154 15.62 14.41 7.88
C PHE A 154 15.34 14.30 6.38
N GLU A 155 16.37 14.04 5.57
CA GLU A 155 16.20 13.89 4.12
C GLU A 155 15.44 12.58 3.78
N ALA A 156 15.63 11.50 4.57
CA ALA A 156 15.22 10.15 4.16
C ALA A 156 14.15 9.43 5.03
N TRP A 157 13.72 9.94 6.19
CA TRP A 157 12.84 9.18 7.11
C TRP A 157 11.50 8.71 6.53
N THR A 158 10.98 9.37 5.50
CA THR A 158 9.72 8.96 4.83
C THR A 158 9.90 7.86 3.80
N LEU A 159 11.13 7.64 3.31
CA LEU A 159 11.41 6.81 2.15
C LEU A 159 11.09 5.31 2.36
N PRO A 160 11.41 4.66 3.49
CA PRO A 160 11.15 3.22 3.65
C PRO A 160 9.66 2.83 3.52
N LEU A 161 8.74 3.75 3.82
CA LEU A 161 7.29 3.54 3.68
C LEU A 161 6.71 4.10 2.37
N SER A 162 7.46 4.95 1.68
CA SER A 162 7.04 5.54 0.40
C SER A 162 7.52 4.72 -0.79
N LEU A 163 8.73 4.16 -0.72
CA LEU A 163 9.34 3.39 -1.81
C LEU A 163 8.83 1.95 -1.85
N ASN A 164 8.70 1.34 -0.67
CA ASN A 164 8.36 -0.08 -0.56
C ASN A 164 6.85 -0.30 -0.54
N PRO A 165 6.34 -1.33 -1.26
CA PRO A 165 4.93 -1.63 -1.29
C PRO A 165 4.44 -2.20 0.05
N TYR A 166 3.21 -1.90 0.41
CA TYR A 166 2.50 -2.68 1.42
C TYR A 166 2.05 -4.02 0.82
N ILE A 167 2.61 -5.12 1.35
CA ILE A 167 2.42 -6.47 0.80
C ILE A 167 1.17 -7.14 1.40
N VAL A 168 0.27 -7.57 0.52
CA VAL A 168 -0.92 -8.39 0.81
C VAL A 168 -0.70 -9.79 0.25
N TYR A 169 -0.31 -10.72 1.12
CA TYR A 169 -0.02 -12.11 0.75
C TYR A 169 -1.25 -12.96 0.36
N ASP A 170 -2.44 -12.56 0.82
CA ASP A 170 -3.70 -13.22 0.49
C ASP A 170 -4.83 -12.20 0.65
N LEU A 171 -5.49 -11.84 -0.45
CA LEU A 171 -6.60 -10.88 -0.46
C LEU A 171 -7.90 -11.43 0.18
N HIS A 172 -8.09 -12.75 0.24
CA HIS A 172 -9.22 -13.37 0.95
C HIS A 172 -8.98 -13.47 2.46
N ALA A 173 -7.73 -13.58 2.89
CA ALA A 173 -7.36 -13.68 4.30
C ALA A 173 -6.27 -12.67 4.74
N PRO A 174 -6.43 -11.35 4.49
CA PRO A 174 -5.36 -10.36 4.68
C PRO A 174 -4.92 -10.20 6.15
N ALA A 175 -5.73 -10.67 7.10
CA ALA A 175 -5.40 -10.70 8.52
C ALA A 175 -4.47 -11.87 8.95
N ARG A 176 -4.22 -12.86 8.08
CA ARG A 176 -3.48 -14.09 8.44
C ARG A 176 -1.99 -14.08 8.11
N SER A 177 -1.53 -13.17 7.25
CA SER A 177 -0.22 -13.33 6.58
C SER A 177 0.63 -12.05 6.43
N GLY A 178 0.09 -10.85 6.66
CA GLY A 178 0.83 -9.57 6.52
C GLY A 178 1.08 -8.82 7.84
N VAL A 179 1.84 -7.73 7.78
CA VAL A 179 1.91 -6.73 8.86
C VAL A 179 0.50 -6.19 9.05
N LYS A 180 -0.05 -6.34 10.26
CA LYS A 180 -1.46 -6.03 10.46
C LYS A 180 -1.64 -4.52 10.37
N LEU A 181 -2.52 -4.02 9.48
CA LEU A 181 -2.72 -2.58 9.28
C LEU A 181 -3.15 -1.80 10.54
N HIS A 182 -3.59 -2.49 11.59
CA HIS A 182 -3.85 -1.92 12.92
C HIS A 182 -2.60 -1.72 13.82
N GLU A 183 -1.42 -2.13 13.37
CA GLU A 183 -0.13 -1.93 14.04
C GLU A 183 0.60 -0.68 13.52
N PHE A 184 0.17 -0.14 12.36
CA PHE A 184 0.68 1.13 11.81
C PHE A 184 0.24 2.33 12.66
N LEU A 185 1.06 3.36 12.69
CA LEU A 185 0.71 4.69 13.17
C LEU A 185 0.04 5.51 12.05
N PRO A 186 -0.74 6.56 12.35
CA PRO A 186 -1.46 7.34 11.33
C PRO A 186 -0.55 7.88 10.21
N TRP A 187 0.62 8.42 10.57
CA TRP A 187 1.60 8.92 9.61
C TRP A 187 2.22 7.81 8.74
N GLN A 188 2.30 6.58 9.24
CA GLN A 188 2.87 5.47 8.47
C GLN A 188 1.90 5.03 7.38
N LEU A 189 0.61 4.87 7.72
CA LEU A 189 -0.45 4.60 6.73
C LEU A 189 -0.58 5.73 5.71
N ALA A 190 -0.36 6.98 6.13
CA ALA A 190 -0.35 8.14 5.26
C ALA A 190 0.79 8.11 4.22
N LEU A 191 1.95 7.50 4.53
CA LEU A 191 3.08 7.44 3.59
C LEU A 191 2.98 6.32 2.55
N ILE A 192 2.13 5.31 2.76
CA ILE A 192 1.95 4.21 1.80
C ILE A 192 1.32 4.75 0.52
N GLN A 193 2.04 4.60 -0.59
CA GLN A 193 1.63 4.97 -1.96
C GLN A 193 1.70 3.80 -2.95
N SER A 194 2.17 2.62 -2.50
CA SER A 194 2.45 1.44 -3.32
C SER A 194 1.88 0.19 -2.65
N LEU A 195 1.24 -0.69 -3.41
CA LEU A 195 0.64 -1.95 -2.93
C LEU A 195 1.14 -3.14 -3.75
N ASP A 196 1.42 -4.28 -3.11
CA ASP A 196 1.76 -5.54 -3.78
C ASP A 196 0.82 -6.64 -3.30
N ILE A 197 -0.10 -7.08 -4.15
CA ILE A 197 -1.24 -7.94 -3.78
C ILE A 197 -1.16 -9.28 -4.49
N THR A 198 -1.01 -10.35 -3.73
CA THR A 198 -1.23 -11.73 -4.18
C THR A 198 -2.71 -12.08 -4.02
N LEU A 199 -3.34 -12.55 -5.10
CA LEU A 199 -4.77 -12.85 -5.13
C LEU A 199 -5.10 -13.96 -6.14
N GLN A 200 -6.16 -14.71 -5.85
CA GLN A 200 -6.74 -15.64 -6.81
C GLN A 200 -7.39 -14.90 -7.98
N GLN A 201 -7.41 -15.53 -9.15
CA GLN A 201 -8.08 -15.03 -10.35
C GLN A 201 -9.56 -14.69 -10.08
N VAL A 202 -10.24 -15.49 -9.25
CA VAL A 202 -11.61 -15.22 -8.79
C VAL A 202 -11.75 -13.89 -8.02
N ALA A 203 -10.76 -13.51 -7.22
CA ALA A 203 -10.76 -12.26 -6.45
C ALA A 203 -10.43 -11.03 -7.30
N LEU A 204 -9.62 -11.23 -8.34
CA LEU A 204 -9.30 -10.23 -9.34
C LEU A 204 -10.55 -9.89 -10.17
N GLU A 205 -11.20 -10.92 -10.72
CA GLU A 205 -12.36 -10.81 -11.62
C GLU A 205 -13.68 -10.49 -10.93
N GLY A 206 -13.78 -10.78 -9.63
CA GLY A 206 -14.98 -10.51 -8.84
C GLY A 206 -14.88 -9.22 -8.02
N ASN A 207 -15.92 -8.98 -7.23
CA ASN A 207 -16.00 -7.79 -6.37
C ASN A 207 -14.95 -7.75 -5.23
N THR A 208 -14.08 -8.74 -5.05
CA THR A 208 -13.12 -8.76 -3.93
C THR A 208 -12.08 -7.66 -4.06
N LEU A 209 -11.41 -7.51 -5.22
CA LEU A 209 -10.45 -6.43 -5.45
C LEU A 209 -11.13 -5.06 -5.43
N HIS A 210 -12.31 -4.94 -6.06
CA HIS A 210 -13.11 -3.72 -6.05
C HIS A 210 -13.42 -3.25 -4.62
N ASN A 211 -13.98 -4.15 -3.81
CA ASN A 211 -14.28 -3.86 -2.42
C ASN A 211 -13.01 -3.48 -1.63
N TYR A 212 -11.88 -4.14 -1.90
CA TYR A 212 -10.63 -3.88 -1.19
C TYR A 212 -10.11 -2.44 -1.35
N PHE A 213 -10.31 -1.83 -2.52
CA PHE A 213 -9.98 -0.42 -2.73
C PHE A 213 -11.10 0.52 -2.30
N HIS A 214 -12.30 0.30 -2.86
CA HIS A 214 -13.35 1.31 -2.95
C HIS A 214 -14.38 1.22 -1.83
N LYS A 215 -14.53 0.05 -1.18
CA LYS A 215 -15.50 -0.11 -0.08
C LYS A 215 -14.92 0.39 1.24
N SER A 216 -15.64 1.31 1.88
CA SER A 216 -15.32 1.73 3.25
C SER A 216 -15.40 0.52 4.21
N PRO A 217 -14.42 0.32 5.12
CA PRO A 217 -13.38 1.27 5.51
C PRO A 217 -11.97 0.81 5.06
N LEU A 218 -11.75 0.53 3.77
CA LEU A 218 -10.48 -0.01 3.26
C LEU A 218 -9.58 1.08 2.65
N TRP A 219 -9.06 0.98 1.42
CA TRP A 219 -8.03 1.95 0.98
C TRP A 219 -8.54 3.37 0.71
N GLN A 220 -9.78 3.51 0.21
CA GLN A 220 -10.43 4.80 -0.10
C GLN A 220 -9.54 5.71 -0.97
N PRO A 221 -9.23 5.29 -2.22
CA PRO A 221 -8.32 6.02 -3.10
C PRO A 221 -8.82 7.43 -3.46
N ASP A 222 -10.13 7.63 -3.62
CA ASP A 222 -10.71 8.95 -3.93
C ASP A 222 -10.53 9.95 -2.79
N GLU A 223 -10.72 9.51 -1.54
CA GLU A 223 -10.44 10.33 -0.35
C GLU A 223 -8.95 10.72 -0.28
N ARG A 224 -8.05 9.77 -0.61
CA ARG A 224 -6.60 10.06 -0.69
C ARG A 224 -6.27 11.06 -1.81
N HIS A 225 -6.93 10.95 -2.96
CA HIS A 225 -6.78 11.87 -4.09
C HIS A 225 -7.21 13.30 -3.75
N GLN A 226 -8.35 13.44 -3.04
CA GLN A 226 -8.85 14.74 -2.58
C GLN A 226 -7.99 15.39 -1.49
N GLY A 227 -7.06 14.65 -0.89
CA GLY A 227 -6.21 15.12 0.19
C GLY A 227 -6.91 15.03 1.55
N VAL A 228 -6.62 13.96 2.29
CA VAL A 228 -7.13 13.74 3.65
C VAL A 228 -5.98 13.57 4.65
N TYR A 229 -6.12 14.15 5.83
CA TYR A 229 -5.26 13.84 6.96
C TYR A 229 -5.66 12.48 7.57
N ILE A 230 -4.68 11.59 7.81
CA ILE A 230 -4.93 10.33 8.50
C ILE A 230 -4.93 10.56 10.01
N ALA A 231 -6.06 10.29 10.68
CA ALA A 231 -6.23 10.43 12.13
C ALA A 231 -6.57 9.09 12.82
N PRO A 232 -6.28 8.92 14.13
CA PRO A 232 -6.57 7.69 14.88
C PRO A 232 -8.05 7.27 14.87
N ARG A 233 -8.31 5.98 15.11
CA ARG A 233 -9.63 5.34 15.08
C ARG A 233 -10.79 6.09 15.75
N ARG A 234 -10.53 6.81 16.84
CA ARG A 234 -11.59 7.37 17.68
C ARG A 234 -12.40 8.44 16.97
N TYR A 235 -11.79 9.13 16.03
CA TYR A 235 -12.43 10.14 15.21
C TYR A 235 -13.34 9.54 14.13
N LYS A 236 -13.37 8.20 13.98
CA LYS A 236 -14.31 7.48 13.10
C LYS A 236 -15.75 7.48 13.63
N THR A 237 -15.96 7.43 14.95
CA THR A 237 -17.31 7.26 15.54
C THR A 237 -17.45 7.97 16.88
N ALA A 238 -17.89 9.22 16.85
CA ALA A 238 -18.41 9.90 18.04
C ALA A 238 -19.88 9.51 18.30
N HIS A 239 -20.07 8.32 18.88
CA HIS A 239 -21.32 7.79 19.47
C HIS A 239 -22.46 7.41 18.49
N ARG A 240 -22.96 6.18 18.59
CA ARG A 240 -24.30 5.79 18.09
C ARG A 240 -25.37 6.32 19.06
N GLY A 241 -25.65 7.62 18.97
CA GLY A 241 -26.77 8.28 19.63
C GLY A 241 -27.25 9.46 18.80
N PRO A 242 -28.38 10.10 19.15
CA PRO A 242 -28.96 11.23 18.40
C PRO A 242 -28.12 12.53 18.47
N ARG A 243 -26.83 12.45 18.79
CA ARG A 243 -25.86 13.55 18.89
C ARG A 243 -24.52 13.24 18.20
N ALA A 244 -24.53 12.34 17.22
CA ALA A 244 -23.33 11.97 16.45
C ALA A 244 -22.83 13.17 15.62
N LEU A 245 -21.70 13.76 16.02
CA LEU A 245 -21.18 15.04 15.51
C LEU A 245 -20.22 14.85 14.31
N THR A 246 -20.77 14.31 13.21
CA THR A 246 -20.09 13.94 11.94
C THR A 246 -19.42 12.56 11.96
N GLU A 247 -19.73 11.74 10.96
CA GLU A 247 -19.03 10.49 10.65
C GLU A 247 -18.06 10.73 9.49
N TYR A 248 -16.76 10.61 9.73
CA TYR A 248 -15.74 10.74 8.70
C TYR A 248 -15.53 9.42 7.95
N PRO A 249 -15.19 9.45 6.65
CA PRO A 249 -14.69 8.28 5.93
C PRO A 249 -13.51 7.64 6.66
N ALA A 250 -13.24 6.37 6.38
CA ALA A 250 -12.27 5.60 7.16
C ALA A 250 -11.43 4.65 6.33
N SER A 251 -10.16 4.49 6.72
CA SER A 251 -9.23 3.52 6.13
C SER A 251 -8.58 2.68 7.21
N PHE A 252 -8.78 1.36 7.21
CA PHE A 252 -8.20 0.37 8.14
C PHE A 252 -8.29 0.71 9.64
N ASN A 253 -9.38 1.37 10.05
CA ASN A 253 -9.63 1.94 11.38
C ASN A 253 -8.89 3.27 11.69
N PHE A 254 -8.50 4.03 10.68
CA PHE A 254 -8.14 5.44 10.80
C PHE A 254 -9.28 6.28 10.23
N ALA A 255 -9.47 7.49 10.75
CA ALA A 255 -10.40 8.47 10.18
C ALA A 255 -9.67 9.28 9.10
N LEU A 256 -10.40 9.61 8.03
CA LEU A 256 -9.94 10.42 6.92
C LEU A 256 -10.57 11.81 7.09
N LEU A 257 -9.76 12.77 7.55
CA LEU A 257 -10.23 14.14 7.78
C LEU A 257 -9.91 14.99 6.54
N PRO A 258 -10.87 15.68 5.91
CA PRO A 258 -10.60 16.52 4.74
C PRO A 258 -9.50 17.56 5.01
N ALA A 259 -8.48 17.60 4.15
CA ALA A 259 -7.48 18.65 4.17
C ALA A 259 -7.95 19.85 3.34
N HIS A 260 -8.99 20.54 3.83
CA HIS A 260 -9.45 21.80 3.22
C HIS A 260 -8.27 22.78 3.07
N GLU A 261 -8.18 23.42 1.90
CA GLU A 261 -7.36 24.57 1.39
C GLU A 261 -5.95 24.85 1.96
N THR A 262 -5.68 24.56 3.23
CA THR A 262 -4.37 24.37 3.82
C THR A 262 -3.50 23.45 2.96
N GLN A 263 -2.61 24.03 2.16
CA GLN A 263 -1.55 23.32 1.43
C GLN A 263 -0.46 22.73 2.36
N GLN A 264 -0.79 22.52 3.64
CA GLN A 264 0.14 22.05 4.66
C GLN A 264 0.13 20.52 4.69
N GLN A 265 1.29 19.92 4.43
CA GLN A 265 1.47 18.47 4.51
C GLN A 265 1.16 17.92 5.92
N ARG A 266 1.31 18.74 6.96
CA ARG A 266 1.22 18.39 8.38
C ARG A 266 0.46 19.46 9.14
N HIS A 267 -0.43 19.07 10.05
CA HIS A 267 -1.27 20.00 10.80
C HIS A 267 -1.58 19.47 12.20
N PHE A 268 -1.84 20.36 13.17
CA PHE A 268 -2.34 19.95 14.48
C PHE A 268 -3.79 19.45 14.37
N LEU A 269 -4.06 18.30 14.99
CA LEU A 269 -5.36 17.64 14.93
C LEU A 269 -6.46 18.47 15.63
N SER A 270 -6.13 19.10 16.76
CA SER A 270 -7.04 20.00 17.48
C SER A 270 -7.54 21.15 16.60
N HIS A 271 -6.68 21.71 15.73
CA HIS A 271 -7.05 22.79 14.83
C HIS A 271 -8.01 22.33 13.72
N ILE A 272 -7.79 21.15 13.12
CA ILE A 272 -8.68 20.59 12.08
C ILE A 272 -10.09 20.38 12.66
N LEU A 273 -10.17 19.76 13.83
CA LEU A 273 -11.45 19.47 14.47
C LEU A 273 -12.15 20.75 14.94
N GLY A 274 -11.40 21.72 15.45
CA GLY A 274 -11.92 23.01 15.91
C GLY A 274 -12.50 23.89 14.80
N THR A 275 -12.02 23.78 13.56
CA THR A 275 -12.59 24.53 12.42
C THR A 275 -13.85 23.88 11.84
N GLN A 276 -14.04 22.57 12.01
CA GLN A 276 -15.12 21.80 11.37
C GLN A 276 -16.39 21.62 12.23
N GLN A 277 -16.36 21.88 13.54
CA GLN A 277 -17.47 21.51 14.44
C GLN A 277 -18.21 22.69 15.08
N ARG A 278 -19.51 22.85 14.75
CA ARG A 278 -20.48 23.53 15.63
C ARG A 278 -20.80 22.60 16.80
N HIS A 279 -20.12 22.77 17.93
CA HIS A 279 -20.40 21.99 19.14
C HIS A 279 -21.68 22.47 19.85
N PRO A 280 -22.52 21.56 20.36
CA PRO A 280 -23.47 21.90 21.42
C PRO A 280 -22.69 22.27 22.69
N GLU A 281 -23.01 23.40 23.31
CA GLU A 281 -22.29 24.00 24.46
C GLU A 281 -22.14 23.08 25.70
N SER A 282 -22.88 21.96 25.74
CA SER A 282 -22.97 21.04 26.89
C SER A 282 -21.88 19.97 26.97
N LEU A 283 -20.95 19.88 26.00
CA LEU A 283 -19.84 18.93 26.02
C LEU A 283 -18.51 19.65 25.75
N PRO A 284 -17.53 19.59 26.68
CA PRO A 284 -16.20 20.13 26.41
C PRO A 284 -15.57 19.33 25.25
N PRO A 285 -15.26 19.97 24.12
CA PRO A 285 -14.70 19.30 22.96
C PRO A 285 -13.30 18.70 23.23
N PRO A 286 -12.86 17.71 22.44
CA PRO A 286 -11.64 16.94 22.69
C PRO A 286 -10.36 17.69 22.28
N TRP A 287 -10.09 18.84 22.90
CA TRP A 287 -9.13 19.85 22.41
C TRP A 287 -7.64 19.58 22.69
N SER A 288 -7.26 18.74 23.66
CA SER A 288 -5.83 18.58 24.03
C SER A 288 -5.01 17.60 23.16
N SER A 289 -5.45 17.29 21.94
CA SER A 289 -4.62 16.51 21.00
C SER A 289 -3.53 17.40 20.40
N ALA A 290 -2.41 17.53 21.12
CA ALA A 290 -1.16 18.13 20.64
C ALA A 290 -0.48 17.31 19.52
N MET A 291 -1.10 16.21 19.11
CA MET A 291 -0.68 15.32 18.03
C MET A 291 -0.90 16.02 16.67
N ARG A 292 0.14 15.98 15.85
CA ARG A 292 0.08 16.34 14.44
C ARG A 292 -0.40 15.15 13.63
N VAL A 293 -1.16 15.44 12.57
CA VAL A 293 -1.52 14.51 11.51
C VAL A 293 -0.86 14.94 10.21
N THR A 294 -0.78 14.04 9.23
CA THR A 294 -0.17 14.31 7.93
C THR A 294 -1.11 13.86 6.82
N THR A 295 -1.07 14.58 5.70
CA THR A 295 -1.85 14.26 4.50
C THR A 295 -1.47 12.88 3.96
N ALA A 296 -2.46 12.07 3.61
CA ALA A 296 -2.27 10.80 2.94
C ALA A 296 -1.62 11.03 1.57
N LYS A 297 -0.60 10.23 1.24
CA LYS A 297 -0.12 10.10 -0.12
C LYS A 297 -1.15 9.34 -0.96
N PRO A 298 -1.33 9.73 -2.23
CA PRO A 298 -2.16 8.98 -3.16
C PRO A 298 -1.55 7.61 -3.48
N LEU A 299 -2.39 6.65 -3.88
CA LEU A 299 -1.93 5.36 -4.37
C LEU A 299 -1.48 5.51 -5.83
N THR A 300 -0.18 5.33 -6.07
CA THR A 300 0.47 5.59 -7.36
C THR A 300 1.04 4.33 -8.02
N HIS A 301 1.25 3.26 -7.26
CA HIS A 301 1.77 1.99 -7.76
C HIS A 301 0.95 0.82 -7.23
N LEU A 302 0.64 -0.13 -8.11
CA LEU A 302 -0.05 -1.38 -7.75
C LEU A 302 0.65 -2.55 -8.44
N THR A 303 1.01 -3.58 -7.70
CA THR A 303 1.41 -4.89 -8.23
C THR A 303 0.31 -5.89 -7.92
N LEU A 304 -0.13 -6.65 -8.93
CA LEU A 304 -1.05 -7.77 -8.78
C LEU A 304 -0.34 -9.07 -9.15
N ARG A 305 -0.39 -10.07 -8.26
CA ARG A 305 0.29 -11.36 -8.43
C ARG A 305 -0.70 -12.52 -8.45
N LEU A 306 -0.66 -13.30 -9.52
CA LEU A 306 -1.30 -14.61 -9.62
C LEU A 306 -0.21 -15.67 -9.57
N GLN A 307 -0.22 -16.51 -8.54
CA GLN A 307 0.66 -17.66 -8.39
C GLN A 307 0.18 -18.85 -9.23
N HIS A 308 1.00 -19.90 -9.33
CA HIS A 308 0.68 -21.11 -10.09
C HIS A 308 -0.65 -21.78 -9.73
N SER A 309 -1.16 -21.61 -8.50
CA SER A 309 -2.43 -22.16 -8.02
C SER A 309 -3.57 -21.11 -7.91
N ASP A 310 -3.37 -19.89 -8.39
CA ASP A 310 -4.37 -18.81 -8.34
C ASP A 310 -5.32 -18.78 -9.55
N TRP A 311 -4.98 -19.46 -10.65
CA TRP A 311 -5.76 -19.50 -11.88
C TRP A 311 -7.02 -20.35 -11.74
N TRP A 312 -8.06 -20.08 -12.54
CA TRP A 312 -9.24 -20.96 -12.61
C TRP A 312 -8.89 -22.39 -13.04
N THR A 313 -7.99 -22.52 -14.03
CA THR A 313 -7.65 -23.77 -14.73
C THR A 313 -6.28 -24.33 -14.31
N TRP A 314 -5.82 -24.00 -13.10
CA TRP A 314 -4.49 -24.36 -12.60
C TRP A 314 -4.24 -25.87 -12.53
N SER A 315 -5.28 -26.66 -12.17
CA SER A 315 -5.23 -28.11 -12.03
C SER A 315 -5.41 -28.86 -13.35
N ASP A 316 -5.96 -28.22 -14.38
CA ASP A 316 -6.30 -28.87 -15.65
C ASP A 316 -5.06 -29.23 -16.47
N HIS A 317 -5.14 -30.30 -17.26
CA HIS A 317 -3.98 -30.82 -17.98
C HIS A 317 -3.36 -29.78 -18.93
N PRO A 318 -2.02 -29.58 -18.92
CA PRO A 318 -1.36 -28.59 -19.79
C PRO A 318 -1.56 -28.87 -21.29
N GLU A 319 -1.76 -30.14 -21.66
CA GLU A 319 -1.99 -30.61 -23.02
C GLU A 319 -3.47 -30.93 -23.31
N SER A 320 -4.41 -30.40 -22.50
CA SER A 320 -5.83 -30.60 -22.79
C SER A 320 -6.21 -30.03 -24.16
N THR A 321 -7.07 -30.72 -24.91
CA THR A 321 -7.67 -30.22 -26.16
C THR A 321 -8.87 -29.29 -25.92
N ILE A 322 -9.33 -29.18 -24.67
CA ILE A 322 -10.47 -28.34 -24.29
C ILE A 322 -9.94 -26.93 -23.98
N GLU A 323 -10.24 -25.95 -24.82
CA GLU A 323 -9.70 -24.59 -24.68
C GLU A 323 -10.12 -23.88 -23.38
N THR A 324 -11.24 -24.28 -22.78
CA THR A 324 -11.73 -23.71 -21.52
C THR A 324 -11.00 -24.28 -20.28
N GLN A 325 -10.11 -25.26 -20.48
CA GLN A 325 -9.15 -25.78 -19.50
C GLN A 325 -7.74 -25.17 -19.65
N HIS A 326 -7.56 -24.20 -20.55
CA HIS A 326 -6.30 -23.46 -20.71
C HIS A 326 -6.29 -22.21 -19.83
N LEU A 327 -5.11 -21.64 -19.58
CA LEU A 327 -5.02 -20.32 -18.96
C LEU A 327 -5.67 -19.27 -19.88
N GLY A 328 -6.53 -18.44 -19.29
CA GLY A 328 -7.12 -17.26 -19.91
C GLY A 328 -7.31 -16.19 -18.84
N LEU A 329 -7.09 -14.93 -19.22
CA LEU A 329 -7.26 -13.77 -18.35
C LEU A 329 -7.54 -12.56 -19.26
N ASP A 330 -8.51 -11.72 -18.91
CA ASP A 330 -8.76 -10.48 -19.64
C ASP A 330 -9.45 -9.46 -18.71
N PRO A 331 -9.02 -8.19 -18.65
CA PRO A 331 -9.58 -7.20 -17.72
C PRO A 331 -11.02 -6.78 -18.06
N ALA A 332 -11.53 -7.12 -19.24
CA ALA A 332 -12.90 -6.88 -19.67
C ALA A 332 -13.86 -8.06 -19.38
N VAL A 333 -13.41 -9.10 -18.68
CA VAL A 333 -14.15 -10.36 -18.51
C VAL A 333 -14.02 -10.87 -17.08
N GLY A 334 -15.00 -11.66 -16.64
CA GLY A 334 -15.14 -12.17 -15.28
C GLY A 334 -16.16 -11.38 -14.46
N ASP A 335 -16.81 -12.06 -13.52
CA ASP A 335 -17.60 -11.49 -12.42
C ASP A 335 -17.25 -12.14 -11.07
N GLY A 336 -16.20 -12.99 -11.06
CA GLY A 336 -15.87 -13.89 -9.96
C GLY A 336 -16.75 -15.14 -9.86
N SER A 337 -17.69 -15.38 -10.78
CA SER A 337 -18.48 -16.61 -10.80
C SER A 337 -17.65 -17.82 -11.26
N ALA A 338 -18.04 -19.00 -10.79
CA ALA A 338 -17.54 -20.27 -11.30
C ALA A 338 -18.14 -20.67 -12.67
N GLU A 339 -19.12 -19.91 -13.17
CA GLU A 339 -19.76 -20.15 -14.47
C GLU A 339 -18.79 -19.91 -15.64
N GLU A 340 -18.57 -20.95 -16.45
CA GLU A 340 -17.67 -20.95 -17.60
C GLU A 340 -17.94 -19.80 -18.60
N MET A 341 -19.21 -19.49 -18.85
CA MET A 341 -19.63 -18.40 -19.76
C MET A 341 -19.25 -17.00 -19.27
N LYS A 342 -18.95 -16.83 -17.97
CA LYS A 342 -18.61 -15.55 -17.36
C LYS A 342 -17.09 -15.34 -17.21
N ARG A 343 -16.34 -16.43 -17.06
CA ARG A 343 -14.88 -16.45 -16.96
C ARG A 343 -14.17 -16.04 -18.27
N PRO A 344 -12.92 -15.54 -18.21
CA PRO A 344 -12.07 -15.39 -19.37
C PRO A 344 -11.47 -16.73 -19.79
N THR A 345 -12.15 -17.45 -20.67
CA THR A 345 -11.58 -18.62 -21.35
C THR A 345 -10.47 -18.19 -22.32
N ALA A 346 -9.54 -19.09 -22.65
CA ALA A 346 -8.47 -18.80 -23.60
C ALA A 346 -9.00 -18.36 -24.98
N THR A 347 -10.08 -18.99 -25.46
CA THR A 347 -10.80 -18.62 -26.69
C THR A 347 -11.31 -17.18 -26.64
N ARG A 348 -11.99 -16.80 -25.55
CA ARG A 348 -12.58 -15.45 -25.37
C ARG A 348 -11.50 -14.39 -25.26
N MET A 349 -10.42 -14.67 -24.53
CA MET A 349 -9.24 -13.81 -24.44
C MET A 349 -8.60 -13.58 -25.82
N ARG A 350 -8.40 -14.64 -26.62
CA ARG A 350 -7.82 -14.53 -27.97
C ARG A 350 -8.72 -13.70 -28.91
N ALA A 351 -10.03 -13.95 -28.91
CA ALA A 351 -10.97 -13.17 -29.70
C ALA A 351 -11.01 -11.68 -29.30
N LEU A 352 -10.91 -11.36 -28.00
CA LEU A 352 -10.80 -9.99 -27.52
C LEU A 352 -9.46 -9.34 -27.90
N ALA A 353 -8.35 -10.09 -27.87
CA ALA A 353 -7.06 -9.63 -28.35
C ALA A 353 -7.09 -9.28 -29.85
N GLU A 354 -7.71 -10.13 -30.68
CA GLU A 354 -7.90 -9.87 -32.12
C GLU A 354 -8.74 -8.62 -32.37
N ARG A 355 -9.86 -8.44 -31.65
CA ARG A 355 -10.66 -7.21 -31.72
C ARG A 355 -9.85 -5.95 -31.36
N ARG A 356 -9.01 -6.02 -30.32
CA ARG A 356 -8.11 -4.90 -29.94
C ARG A 356 -7.05 -4.62 -31.01
N ARG A 357 -6.50 -5.65 -31.68
CA ARG A 357 -5.59 -5.46 -32.85
C ARG A 357 -6.29 -4.78 -34.02
N ALA A 358 -7.58 -5.04 -34.22
CA ALA A 358 -8.43 -4.35 -35.20
C ALA A 358 -8.88 -2.93 -34.74
N GLY A 359 -8.35 -2.41 -33.63
CA GLY A 359 -8.68 -1.09 -33.09
C GLY A 359 -9.95 -1.04 -32.23
N TYR A 360 -10.66 -2.16 -32.05
CA TYR A 360 -11.86 -2.20 -31.22
C TYR A 360 -11.51 -2.54 -29.76
N HIS A 361 -11.70 -1.57 -28.87
CA HIS A 361 -11.66 -1.79 -27.43
C HIS A 361 -13.09 -2.05 -26.91
N PRO A 362 -13.33 -3.15 -26.16
CA PRO A 362 -14.65 -3.43 -25.61
C PRO A 362 -15.02 -2.40 -24.54
N GLU A 363 -16.23 -1.85 -24.62
CA GLU A 363 -16.89 -1.25 -23.47
C GLU A 363 -17.19 -2.35 -22.45
N VAL A 364 -16.95 -2.05 -21.18
CA VAL A 364 -17.07 -3.02 -20.09
C VAL A 364 -18.05 -2.45 -19.07
N PRO A 365 -19.18 -3.12 -18.80
CA PRO A 365 -20.15 -2.67 -17.81
C PRO A 365 -19.52 -2.49 -16.43
N ASP A 366 -20.11 -1.59 -15.64
CA ASP A 366 -19.76 -1.44 -14.23
C ASP A 366 -19.86 -2.79 -13.50
N HIS A 367 -18.87 -3.08 -12.65
CA HIS A 367 -18.72 -4.35 -11.93
C HIS A 367 -18.53 -5.61 -12.79
N GLN A 368 -18.31 -5.50 -14.11
CA GLN A 368 -17.80 -6.59 -14.94
C GLN A 368 -16.30 -6.45 -15.17
N GLY A 369 -15.58 -7.57 -15.08
CA GLY A 369 -14.13 -7.61 -15.14
C GLY A 369 -13.47 -6.77 -14.05
N TRP A 370 -12.23 -6.37 -14.31
CA TRP A 370 -11.42 -5.62 -13.35
C TRP A 370 -10.79 -4.34 -13.93
N ILE A 371 -11.02 -4.06 -15.21
CA ILE A 371 -10.61 -2.81 -15.87
C ILE A 371 -11.13 -1.56 -15.14
N SER A 372 -12.40 -1.55 -14.75
CA SER A 372 -13.08 -0.44 -14.07
C SER A 372 -12.55 -0.25 -12.65
N THR A 373 -12.32 -1.34 -11.92
CA THR A 373 -11.72 -1.32 -10.58
C THR A 373 -10.34 -0.65 -10.56
N ILE A 374 -9.53 -0.86 -11.61
CA ILE A 374 -8.24 -0.19 -11.80
C ILE A 374 -8.41 1.25 -12.30
N GLY A 375 -9.36 1.49 -13.21
CA GLY A 375 -9.68 2.82 -13.73
C GLY A 375 -10.13 3.82 -12.65
N MET A 376 -10.78 3.33 -11.61
CA MET A 376 -11.16 4.09 -10.40
C MET A 376 -9.99 4.40 -9.44
N LEU A 377 -8.72 4.21 -9.84
CA LEU A 377 -7.55 4.61 -9.06
C LEU A 377 -6.97 5.92 -9.65
N PRO A 378 -7.47 7.11 -9.24
CA PRO A 378 -7.27 8.37 -9.97
C PRO A 378 -5.80 8.80 -10.10
N ASP A 379 -4.96 8.44 -9.14
CA ASP A 379 -3.53 8.77 -9.10
C ASP A 379 -2.60 7.65 -9.56
N LEU A 380 -3.15 6.50 -10.00
CA LEU A 380 -2.33 5.37 -10.40
C LEU A 380 -1.42 5.76 -11.57
N LYS A 381 -0.12 5.48 -11.42
CA LYS A 381 0.95 5.79 -12.39
C LYS A 381 1.51 4.52 -13.02
N ARG A 382 1.56 3.43 -12.25
CA ARG A 382 2.08 2.13 -12.66
C ARG A 382 1.22 1.00 -12.11
N LEU A 383 0.84 0.08 -12.99
CA LEU A 383 0.29 -1.24 -12.64
C LEU A 383 1.28 -2.30 -13.12
N ASP A 384 1.80 -3.13 -12.23
CA ASP A 384 2.60 -4.30 -12.58
C ASP A 384 1.78 -5.58 -12.41
N LEU A 385 1.81 -6.46 -13.41
CA LEU A 385 1.26 -7.80 -13.29
C LEU A 385 2.41 -8.80 -13.15
N VAL A 386 2.31 -9.70 -12.17
CA VAL A 386 3.22 -10.84 -12.00
C VAL A 386 2.41 -12.12 -12.12
N LEU A 387 2.55 -12.78 -13.26
CA LEU A 387 1.79 -13.97 -13.62
C LEU A 387 2.73 -15.19 -13.56
N GLU A 388 2.49 -16.09 -12.61
CA GLU A 388 3.24 -17.32 -12.41
C GLU A 388 2.37 -18.54 -12.75
N THR A 389 2.93 -19.52 -13.44
CA THR A 389 2.31 -20.83 -13.65
C THR A 389 3.33 -21.97 -13.64
N PHE A 390 2.87 -23.21 -13.61
CA PHE A 390 3.74 -24.38 -13.78
C PHE A 390 4.45 -24.34 -15.13
N LYS A 391 5.73 -24.71 -15.22
CA LYS A 391 6.51 -24.71 -16.47
C LYS A 391 5.80 -25.44 -17.63
N ALA A 392 5.06 -26.50 -17.34
CA ALA A 392 4.27 -27.23 -18.34
C ALA A 392 3.14 -26.41 -19.01
N LYS A 393 2.62 -25.35 -18.35
CA LYS A 393 1.63 -24.41 -18.91
C LYS A 393 2.26 -23.13 -19.51
N GLU A 394 3.59 -23.08 -19.66
CA GLU A 394 4.29 -21.86 -20.13
C GLU A 394 3.72 -21.29 -21.44
N LYS A 395 3.46 -22.13 -22.45
CA LYS A 395 2.86 -21.69 -23.72
C LYS A 395 1.47 -21.05 -23.56
N GLN A 396 0.69 -21.50 -22.57
CA GLN A 396 -0.61 -20.92 -22.24
C GLN A 396 -0.42 -19.54 -21.59
N LEU A 397 0.57 -19.40 -20.71
CA LEU A 397 0.94 -18.11 -20.10
C LEU A 397 1.49 -17.12 -21.12
N ASP A 398 2.31 -17.56 -22.08
CA ASP A 398 2.81 -16.70 -23.16
C ASP A 398 1.63 -16.13 -23.97
N ALA A 399 0.63 -16.96 -24.32
CA ALA A 399 -0.59 -16.50 -24.98
C ALA A 399 -1.39 -15.47 -24.16
N VAL A 400 -1.43 -15.61 -22.82
CA VAL A 400 -2.00 -14.58 -21.92
C VAL A 400 -1.20 -13.29 -22.02
N THR A 401 0.14 -13.34 -22.00
CA THR A 401 0.97 -12.13 -22.10
C THR A 401 0.86 -11.41 -23.45
N GLU A 402 0.77 -12.13 -24.57
CA GLU A 402 0.56 -11.50 -25.88
C GLU A 402 -0.82 -10.85 -26.03
N ALA A 403 -1.84 -11.35 -25.33
CA ALA A 403 -3.12 -10.64 -25.20
C ALA A 403 -2.98 -9.41 -24.29
N ALA A 404 -2.20 -9.52 -23.21
CA ALA A 404 -2.05 -8.48 -22.19
C ALA A 404 -1.36 -7.20 -22.66
N LYS A 405 -0.41 -7.31 -23.61
CA LYS A 405 0.23 -6.16 -24.28
C LYS A 405 -0.77 -5.21 -24.96
N LEU A 406 -1.98 -5.67 -25.25
CA LEU A 406 -3.05 -4.91 -25.92
C LEU A 406 -4.05 -4.29 -24.92
N TRP A 407 -3.92 -4.55 -23.62
CA TRP A 407 -4.82 -4.00 -22.61
C TRP A 407 -4.53 -2.52 -22.37
N ARG A 408 -5.62 -1.79 -22.09
CA ARG A 408 -5.62 -0.38 -21.74
C ARG A 408 -6.54 -0.23 -20.54
N PHE A 409 -6.19 0.62 -19.59
CA PHE A 409 -6.98 0.88 -18.39
C PHE A 409 -7.29 2.37 -18.30
N PRO A 410 -8.44 2.83 -18.87
CA PRO A 410 -8.86 4.22 -18.77
C PRO A 410 -9.03 4.65 -17.31
N ILE A 411 -8.43 5.78 -16.91
CA ILE A 411 -8.58 6.33 -15.57
C ILE A 411 -9.83 7.21 -15.54
N THR A 412 -10.84 6.78 -14.78
CA THR A 412 -12.21 7.31 -14.75
C THR A 412 -12.23 8.83 -14.56
N GLY A 413 -13.02 9.53 -15.39
CA GLY A 413 -13.14 10.99 -15.34
C GLY A 413 -11.92 11.76 -15.86
N THR A 414 -10.94 11.10 -16.48
CA THR A 414 -9.72 11.75 -16.97
C THR A 414 -9.34 11.34 -18.40
N GLN A 415 -8.47 12.14 -19.02
CA GLN A 415 -7.81 11.85 -20.31
C GLN A 415 -6.58 10.93 -20.18
N TRP A 416 -6.45 10.19 -19.08
CA TRP A 416 -5.31 9.31 -18.82
C TRP A 416 -5.74 7.85 -18.83
N GLU A 417 -4.80 6.98 -19.18
CA GLU A 417 -4.96 5.54 -19.18
C GLU A 417 -3.63 4.87 -18.80
N LEU A 418 -3.68 3.64 -18.30
CA LEU A 418 -2.49 2.78 -18.22
C LEU A 418 -2.40 1.96 -19.50
N VAL A 419 -1.24 1.96 -20.14
CA VAL A 419 -0.92 1.14 -21.32
C VAL A 419 0.40 0.42 -21.11
N TRP A 420 0.60 -0.72 -21.77
CA TRP A 420 1.83 -1.52 -21.65
C TRP A 420 3.08 -0.65 -21.83
N ASP A 421 4.05 -0.79 -20.93
CA ASP A 421 5.26 0.04 -20.90
C ASP A 421 6.22 -0.27 -22.06
N GLY A 422 6.13 -1.47 -22.64
CA GLY A 422 6.99 -1.97 -23.70
C GLY A 422 7.97 -3.04 -23.22
N GLU A 423 8.00 -3.32 -21.91
CA GLU A 423 8.93 -4.25 -21.29
C GLU A 423 8.21 -5.50 -20.77
N MET A 424 8.94 -6.63 -20.71
CA MET A 424 8.47 -7.85 -20.09
C MET A 424 9.65 -8.60 -19.48
N GLY A 425 9.66 -8.70 -18.16
CA GLY A 425 10.55 -9.59 -17.43
C GLY A 425 10.08 -11.04 -17.55
N MET A 426 10.97 -11.91 -18.01
CA MET A 426 10.78 -13.36 -18.00
C MET A 426 11.69 -13.96 -16.93
N SER A 427 11.12 -14.75 -16.03
CA SER A 427 11.89 -15.50 -15.04
C SER A 427 11.23 -16.85 -14.76
N GLY A 428 11.88 -17.67 -13.95
CA GLY A 428 11.36 -18.96 -13.53
C GLY A 428 12.13 -19.43 -12.31
N TRP A 429 11.54 -20.38 -11.60
CA TRP A 429 12.13 -20.94 -10.40
C TRP A 429 11.76 -22.42 -10.28
N SER A 430 12.51 -23.15 -9.48
CA SER A 430 12.26 -24.57 -9.23
C SER A 430 12.58 -24.95 -7.79
N PHE A 431 11.87 -25.95 -7.28
CA PHE A 431 12.22 -26.55 -6.00
C PHE A 431 13.48 -27.40 -6.11
N GLY A 432 14.37 -27.32 -5.12
CA GLY A 432 15.47 -28.26 -4.96
C GLY A 432 14.98 -29.71 -4.92
N LYS A 433 15.85 -30.66 -5.30
CA LYS A 433 15.51 -32.09 -5.32
C LYS A 433 14.98 -32.57 -3.95
N ASP A 434 15.58 -32.06 -2.88
CA ASP A 434 15.38 -32.50 -1.49
C ASP A 434 14.48 -31.59 -0.65
N GLU A 435 14.23 -30.34 -1.08
CA GLU A 435 13.38 -29.38 -0.37
C GLU A 435 11.89 -29.71 -0.50
N TRP A 436 11.47 -30.26 -1.65
CA TRP A 436 10.09 -30.64 -1.89
C TRP A 436 9.78 -32.02 -1.34
N GLN A 437 9.63 -32.09 -0.01
CA GLN A 437 8.89 -33.17 0.64
C GLN A 437 7.41 -32.76 0.64
N GLY A 438 6.59 -33.39 -0.21
CA GLY A 438 5.17 -33.03 -0.35
C GLY A 438 4.38 -33.22 0.95
N THR A 439 4.17 -32.14 1.72
CA THR A 439 3.62 -32.18 3.10
C THR A 439 2.09 -32.20 3.13
N GLY A 440 1.52 -33.29 2.63
CA GLY A 440 0.11 -33.61 2.82
C GLY A 440 -0.18 -35.09 2.60
N HIS A 441 -0.99 -35.68 3.48
CA HIS A 441 -1.63 -36.98 3.25
C HIS A 441 -2.67 -36.92 2.12
N TRP A 442 -2.23 -36.61 0.90
CA TRP A 442 -2.97 -36.96 -0.29
C TRP A 442 -2.90 -38.49 -0.40
N ARG A 443 -3.93 -39.18 0.13
CA ARG A 443 -4.12 -40.62 -0.07
C ARG A 443 -4.54 -40.86 -1.53
N GLY A 444 -3.57 -40.77 -2.43
CA GLY A 444 -3.78 -40.89 -3.87
C GLY A 444 -2.54 -40.47 -4.66
N ASN A 445 -2.47 -40.91 -5.92
CA ASN A 445 -1.44 -40.49 -6.86
C ASN A 445 -1.63 -38.98 -7.17
N PRO A 446 -0.71 -38.07 -6.79
CA PRO A 446 -0.89 -36.65 -7.07
C PRO A 446 -0.96 -36.43 -8.58
N GLY A 447 -2.00 -35.73 -9.04
CA GLY A 447 -2.13 -35.31 -10.43
C GLY A 447 -0.94 -34.45 -10.87
N TRP A 448 -0.71 -34.31 -12.18
CA TRP A 448 0.50 -33.70 -12.78
C TRP A 448 1.01 -32.42 -12.04
N HIS A 449 0.12 -31.51 -11.67
CA HIS A 449 0.38 -30.27 -10.92
C HIS A 449 1.11 -30.48 -9.57
N GLY A 450 0.84 -31.57 -8.86
CA GLY A 450 1.48 -31.95 -7.59
C GLY A 450 2.78 -32.74 -7.79
N LYS A 451 3.23 -32.93 -9.03
CA LYS A 451 4.56 -33.45 -9.38
C LYS A 451 5.44 -32.39 -10.04
N ALA A 452 4.85 -31.27 -10.48
CA ALA A 452 5.57 -30.17 -11.08
C ALA A 452 6.46 -29.47 -10.04
N LYS A 453 7.76 -29.37 -10.35
CA LYS A 453 8.76 -28.68 -9.51
C LYS A 453 9.27 -27.38 -10.12
N GLU A 454 8.86 -27.05 -11.34
CA GLU A 454 9.34 -25.91 -12.12
C GLU A 454 8.19 -24.96 -12.45
N PHE A 455 8.48 -23.66 -12.38
CA PHE A 455 7.52 -22.58 -12.52
C PHE A 455 8.05 -21.51 -13.48
N SER A 456 7.17 -20.98 -14.32
CA SER A 456 7.44 -19.85 -15.22
C SER A 456 6.72 -18.61 -14.72
N VAL A 457 7.42 -17.49 -14.74
CA VAL A 457 6.92 -16.18 -14.32
C VAL A 457 7.03 -15.21 -15.49
N ARG A 458 6.04 -14.35 -15.62
CA ARG A 458 6.04 -13.18 -16.51
C ARG A 458 5.69 -11.95 -15.68
N LYS A 459 6.54 -10.93 -15.75
CA LYS A 459 6.31 -9.61 -15.11
C LYS A 459 6.26 -8.55 -16.19
N PHE A 460 5.20 -7.75 -16.26
CA PHE A 460 5.10 -6.66 -17.22
C PHE A 460 4.30 -5.50 -16.63
N GLY A 461 4.66 -4.28 -17.02
CA GLY A 461 4.11 -3.05 -16.48
C GLY A 461 3.15 -2.36 -17.44
N PHE A 462 2.21 -1.62 -16.86
CA PHE A 462 1.39 -0.64 -17.54
C PHE A 462 1.68 0.71 -16.90
N VAL A 463 2.02 1.70 -17.73
CA VAL A 463 2.37 3.06 -17.30
C VAL A 463 1.32 4.06 -17.75
N ARG A 464 1.07 5.06 -16.91
CA ARG A 464 0.10 6.12 -17.20
C ARG A 464 0.56 6.97 -18.39
N ARG A 465 -0.24 6.97 -19.45
CA ARG A 465 -0.08 7.85 -20.63
C ARG A 465 -1.38 8.61 -20.88
N ARG A 466 -1.28 9.74 -21.58
CA ARG A 466 -2.44 10.49 -22.03
C ARG A 466 -3.05 9.72 -23.20
N ALA A 467 -4.37 9.51 -23.17
CA ALA A 467 -5.08 8.94 -24.31
C ALA A 467 -4.89 9.85 -25.53
N MET A 468 -4.74 9.24 -26.70
CA MET A 468 -4.59 9.92 -28.00
C MET A 468 -5.94 10.23 -28.62
#